data_AF-A0A3D5K5K6-F1
#
_entry.id   AF-A0A3D5K5K6-F1
#
_cell.length_a   1.000
_cell.length_b   1.000
_cell.length_c   1.000
_cell.angle_alpha   90.00
_cell.angle_beta   90.00
_cell.angle_gamma   90.00
#
_symmetry.space_group_name_H-M   'P 1'
#
loop_
_entity.id
_entity.type
_entity.pdbx_description
1 polymer ?
#
loop_
_entity_poly.entity_id
_entity_poly.type
_entity_poly.pdbx_seq_one_letter_code
_entity_poly.pdbx_strand_id
1 'polypeptide(L)' 'EEGVSETDLLVRLAADDRLPLDRAALEALLDDPSAFVGNASAQVAAVIERVAEVVAAHPHAAAYDPEPIL' A
#
# COMPACT_ATOMS: atom_id res chain seq x y z
N GLU A 1 1.91 16.00 -10.16
CA GLU A 1 2.57 15.24 -11.24
C GLU A 1 1.73 14.03 -11.50
N GLU A 2 1.12 13.96 -12.68
CA GLU A 2 0.29 12.83 -13.09
C GLU A 2 1.25 11.71 -13.49
N GLY A 3 1.27 10.62 -12.71
CA GLY A 3 2.15 9.49 -12.99
C GLY A 3 1.88 8.98 -14.40
N VAL A 4 2.94 8.85 -15.20
CA VAL A 4 2.86 8.29 -16.55
C VAL A 4 2.15 6.93 -16.46
N SER A 5 0.94 6.84 -17.01
CA SER A 5 0.03 5.71 -16.81
C SER A 5 0.50 4.41 -17.46
N GLU A 6 1.41 4.50 -18.43
CA GLU A 6 2.04 3.36 -19.09
C GLU A 6 3.55 3.55 -19.09
N THR A 7 4.22 2.92 -18.13
CA THR A 7 5.67 2.85 -18.14
C THR A 7 6.07 1.62 -18.97
N ASP A 8 6.79 1.81 -20.08
CA ASP A 8 7.30 0.73 -20.94
C ASP A 8 8.52 -0.01 -20.36
N LEU A 9 8.84 0.23 -19.08
CA LEU A 9 10.06 -0.25 -18.44
C LEU A 9 10.19 -1.77 -18.52
N LEU A 10 9.13 -2.52 -18.27
CA LEU A 10 9.17 -3.98 -18.34
C LEU A 10 9.43 -4.49 -19.77
N VAL A 11 8.92 -3.78 -20.78
CA VAL A 11 9.20 -4.08 -22.20
C VAL A 11 10.67 -3.83 -22.50
N ARG A 12 11.22 -2.70 -22.06
CA ARG A 12 12.62 -2.33 -22.27
C ARG A 12 13.59 -3.25 -21.56
N LEU A 13 13.28 -3.65 -20.32
CA LEU A 13 14.12 -4.57 -19.54
C LEU A 13 14.11 -5.98 -20.14
N ALA A 14 12.96 -6.48 -20.59
CA ALA A 14 12.87 -7.79 -21.24
C ALA A 14 13.58 -7.84 -22.61
N ALA A 15 13.80 -6.70 -23.25
CA ALA A 15 14.52 -6.57 -24.52
C ALA A 15 16.04 -6.36 -24.35
N ASP A 16 16.55 -6.29 -23.11
CA ASP A 16 17.98 -6.09 -22.85
C ASP A 16 18.70 -7.44 -22.69
N ASP A 17 19.46 -7.84 -23.72
CA ASP A 17 20.20 -9.11 -23.75
C ASP A 17 21.23 -9.28 -22.62
N ARG A 18 21.57 -8.21 -21.88
CA ARG A 18 22.46 -8.28 -20.71
C ARG A 18 21.74 -8.78 -19.46
N LEU A 19 20.41 -8.75 -19.43
CA LEU A 19 19.58 -9.22 -18.33
C LEU A 19 18.97 -10.57 -18.71
N PRO A 20 19.27 -11.67 -17.99
CA PRO A 20 18.72 -12.99 -18.30
C PRO A 20 17.31 -13.15 -17.72
N LEU A 21 16.41 -12.20 -18.01
CA LEU A 21 15.03 -12.18 -17.53
C LEU A 21 14.08 -11.83 -18.67
N ASP A 22 13.14 -12.73 -18.95
CA ASP A 22 12.07 -12.45 -19.89
C ASP A 22 10.93 -11.65 -19.24
N ARG A 23 9.95 -11.27 -20.05
CA ARG A 23 8.81 -10.47 -19.59
C ARG A 23 8.01 -11.16 -18.48
N ALA A 24 7.80 -12.47 -18.59
CA ALA A 24 7.01 -13.22 -17.60
C ALA A 24 7.75 -13.29 -16.26
N ALA A 25 9.07 -13.48 -16.28
CA ALA A 25 9.90 -13.46 -15.09
C ALA A 25 9.85 -12.08 -14.40
N LEU A 26 9.90 -10.98 -15.15
CA LEU A 26 9.78 -9.63 -14.60
C LEU A 26 8.40 -9.35 -14.00
N GLU A 27 7.32 -9.82 -14.63
CA GLU A 27 5.96 -9.69 -14.09
C GLU A 27 5.78 -10.48 -12.80
N ALA A 28 6.34 -11.70 -12.73
CA ALA A 28 6.29 -12.52 -11.53
C ALA A 28 6.98 -11.86 -10.31
N LEU A 29 7.97 -10.99 -10.51
CA LEU A 29 8.60 -10.21 -9.43
C LEU A 29 7.66 -9.13 -8.85
N LEU A 30 6.62 -8.74 -9.58
CA LEU A 30 5.68 -7.68 -9.21
C LEU A 30 4.30 -8.21 -8.80
N ASP A 31 4.09 -9.52 -8.87
CA ASP A 31 2.78 -10.17 -8.66
C ASP A 31 2.26 -10.04 -7.21
N ASP A 32 3.15 -9.73 -6.27
CA ASP A 32 2.80 -9.37 -4.89
C ASP A 32 3.09 -7.90 -4.58
N PRO A 33 2.13 -6.98 -4.78
CA PRO A 33 2.25 -5.59 -4.38
C PRO A 33 2.51 -5.38 -2.88
N SER A 34 2.09 -6.33 -2.03
CA SER A 34 2.24 -6.19 -0.58
C SER A 34 3.70 -6.32 -0.13
N ALA A 35 4.54 -7.02 -0.90
CA ALA A 35 5.97 -7.08 -0.65
C ALA A 35 6.65 -5.71 -0.73
N PHE A 36 6.05 -4.75 -1.46
CA PHE A 36 6.62 -3.40 -1.67
C PHE A 36 6.24 -2.39 -0.60
N VAL A 37 5.31 -2.72 0.31
CA VAL A 37 4.86 -1.77 1.35
C VAL A 37 5.67 -1.88 2.65
N GLY A 38 6.70 -2.73 2.69
CA GLY A 38 7.60 -2.88 3.83
C GLY A 38 6.85 -3.17 5.13
N ASN A 39 7.11 -2.36 6.16
CA ASN A 39 6.51 -2.56 7.49
C ASN A 39 5.18 -1.80 7.69
N ALA A 40 4.55 -1.30 6.62
CA ALA A 40 3.36 -0.46 6.72
C ALA A 40 2.23 -1.13 7.52
N SER A 41 1.98 -2.42 7.29
CA SER A 41 0.94 -3.17 7.99
C SER A 41 1.15 -3.18 9.50
N ALA A 42 2.38 -3.40 9.97
CA ALA A 42 2.67 -3.40 11.39
C ALA A 42 2.64 -1.99 11.99
N GLN A 43 3.06 -0.97 11.23
CA GLN A 43 2.97 0.43 11.65
C GLN A 43 1.51 0.86 11.83
N VAL A 44 0.63 0.49 10.88
CA VAL A 44 -0.82 0.75 10.99
C VAL A 44 -1.42 -0.01 12.17
N ALA A 45 -1.06 -1.28 12.35
CA ALA A 45 -1.53 -2.06 13.50
C ALA A 45 -1.15 -1.42 14.84
N ALA A 46 0.10 -0.96 14.99
CA ALA A 46 0.55 -0.28 16.20
C ALA A 46 -0.20 1.04 16.48
N VAL A 47 -0.62 1.77 15.43
CA VAL A 47 -1.47 2.96 15.59
C VAL A 47 -2.87 2.54 16.03
N ILE A 48 -3.45 1.51 15.40
CA ILE A 48 -4.77 1.00 15.75
C ILE A 48 -4.81 0.54 17.22
N GLU A 49 -3.77 -0.15 17.70
CA GLU A 49 -3.67 -0.58 19.11
C GLU A 49 -3.71 0.62 20.07
N ARG A 50 -2.95 1.67 19.78
CA ARG A 50 -2.97 2.91 20.59
C ARG A 50 -4.31 3.62 20.54
N VAL A 51 -4.97 3.64 19.38
CA VAL A 51 -6.32 4.19 19.24
C VAL A 51 -7.32 3.36 20.04
N ALA A 52 -7.19 2.03 20.03
CA ALA A 52 -8.07 1.13 20.78
C ALA A 52 -8.02 1.39 22.29
N GLU A 53 -6.84 1.71 22.85
CA GLU A 53 -6.70 2.12 24.25
C GLU A 53 -7.53 3.39 24.57
N VAL A 54 -7.45 4.40 23.70
CA VAL A 54 -8.21 5.65 23.85
C VAL A 54 -9.73 5.40 23.71
N VAL A 55 -10.14 4.60 22.72
CA VAL A 55 -11.54 4.24 22.50
C VAL A 55 -12.09 3.47 23.71
N ALA A 56 -11.32 2.55 24.27
CA ALA A 56 -11.72 1.79 25.46
C ALA A 56 -11.87 2.69 26.70
N ALA A 57 -11.03 3.71 26.85
CA ALA A 57 -11.13 4.69 27.93
C ALA A 57 -12.33 5.65 27.76
N HIS A 58 -12.75 5.92 26.52
CA HIS A 58 -13.77 6.94 26.20
C HIS A 58 -14.80 6.46 25.16
N PRO A 59 -15.57 5.37 25.44
CA PRO A 59 -16.42 4.73 24.44
C PRO A 59 -17.53 5.64 23.91
N HIS A 60 -18.15 6.46 24.78
CA HIS A 60 -19.20 7.39 24.37
C HIS A 60 -18.67 8.55 23.50
N ALA A 61 -17.46 9.05 23.79
CA ALA A 61 -16.86 10.12 23.00
C ALA A 61 -16.37 9.60 21.64
N ALA A 62 -15.83 8.38 21.59
CA ALA A 62 -15.43 7.72 20.35
C ALA A 62 -16.63 7.41 19.42
N ALA A 63 -17.82 7.24 19.98
CA ALA A 63 -19.05 6.99 19.24
C ALA A 63 -19.80 8.26 18.82
N TYR A 64 -19.22 9.45 19.01
CA TYR A 64 -19.85 10.70 18.60
C TYR A 64 -19.99 10.76 17.07
N ASP A 65 -21.23 10.87 16.62
CA ASP A 65 -21.59 11.07 15.22
C ASP A 65 -22.21 12.46 15.06
N PRO A 66 -21.54 13.43 14.40
CA PRO A 66 -22.06 14.77 14.25
C PRO A 66 -23.30 14.79 13.34
N GLU A 67 -24.32 15.59 13.68
CA GLU A 67 -25.45 15.81 12.78
C GLU A 67 -24.97 16.45 11.46
N PRO A 68 -25.58 16.09 10.30
CA PRO A 68 -25.28 16.73 9.03
C PRO A 68 -25.51 18.24 9.12
N ILE A 69 -24.48 19.02 8.84
CA ILE A 69 -24.59 20.49 8.78
C ILE A 69 -25.24 20.84 7.43
N LEU A 70 -26.42 21.49 7.47
CA LEU A 70 -27.18 21.95 6.30
C LEU A 70 -26.46 23.08 5.56
#